data_AF-A0A2P6QKS0-F1
#
_entry.id   AF-A0A2P6QKS0-F1
#
_cell.length_a   1.000
_cell.length_b   1.000
_cell.length_c   1.000
_cell.angle_alpha   90.00
_cell.angle_beta   90.00
_cell.angle_gamma   90.00
#
_symmetry.space_group_name_H-M   'P 1'
#
loop_
_entity.id
_entity.type
_entity.pdbx_description
1 polymer ?
#
loop_
_entity_poly.entity_id
_entity_poly.type
_entity_poly.pdbx_seq_one_letter_code
_entity_poly.pdbx_strand_id
1 'polypeptide(L)'
;MDLFSEMITRGIAPNVVTYNCLIQGVCNLGQWKQATRLLNEMVSKGIFPDVRTFNILVDALCKEGMVVEAKTVVQMMIQRHIEPTVVTYNSLMDGYCLRGAMDEAGQVFDLMISKASMVDVRSCNILINGYCKAKTVDKAHEIFKEMRRMELVPDTITYNTLIDGLFKMGRIQEAEKLFSEMLGCGQLPNLRTYTVILDGLCNNQQLSMAIELLKEMEANKVELNVVVYTLVIEGLCKAGKIESARDFFCGLSSKGVRPDVRTYTIMIQGLCHHGLIIEAEKLLREMGGEGCSPDGWTYNTIIRGLLNNCETSWAMKLIQEMLERGLSADASTMELIVDLLSKDIVDPALLQLLKDSR
;
A
#
# COMPACT_ATOMS: atom_id res chain seq x y z
N MET A 1 -22.46 4.39 17.23
CA MET A 1 -23.93 4.25 17.31
C MET A 1 -24.53 5.24 18.30
N ASP A 2 -23.81 5.65 19.34
CA ASP A 2 -24.30 6.58 20.37
C ASP A 2 -24.79 7.93 19.83
N LEU A 3 -24.04 8.53 18.89
CA LEU A 3 -24.44 9.79 18.24
C LEU A 3 -25.74 9.66 17.41
N PHE A 4 -25.98 8.48 16.83
CA PHE A 4 -27.22 8.21 16.09
C PHE A 4 -28.42 8.08 17.03
N SER A 5 -28.22 7.38 18.16
CA SER A 5 -29.24 7.31 19.22
C SER A 5 -29.54 8.70 19.80
N GLU A 6 -28.51 9.52 20.05
CA GLU A 6 -28.65 10.89 20.56
C GLU A 6 -29.41 11.81 19.57
N MET A 7 -29.15 11.67 18.27
CA MET A 7 -29.88 12.40 17.22
C MET A 7 -31.39 12.12 17.31
N ILE A 8 -31.76 10.85 17.47
CA ILE A 8 -33.17 10.42 17.58
C ILE A 8 -33.79 10.91 18.88
N THR A 9 -33.09 10.79 20.02
CA THR A 9 -33.63 11.25 21.32
C THR A 9 -33.81 12.76 21.38
N ARG A 10 -33.02 13.52 20.62
CA ARG A 10 -33.19 14.98 20.43
C ARG A 10 -34.25 15.36 19.39
N GLY A 11 -34.97 14.39 18.83
CA GLY A 11 -36.05 14.62 17.87
C GLY A 11 -35.58 15.00 16.46
N ILE A 12 -34.29 14.80 16.15
CA ILE A 12 -33.76 15.07 14.81
C ILE A 12 -33.94 13.81 13.95
N ALA A 13 -34.71 13.91 12.87
CA ALA A 13 -35.02 12.76 12.01
C ALA A 13 -33.81 12.37 11.12
N PRO A 14 -33.37 11.10 11.15
CA PRO A 14 -32.37 10.59 10.21
C PRO A 14 -32.80 10.74 8.75
N ASN A 15 -31.86 11.01 7.85
CA ASN A 15 -32.10 11.05 6.42
C ASN A 15 -31.18 10.08 5.66
N VAL A 16 -31.28 10.06 4.33
CA VAL A 16 -30.45 9.19 3.47
C VAL A 16 -28.95 9.37 3.70
N VAL A 17 -28.50 10.60 3.97
CA VAL A 17 -27.08 10.88 4.25
C VAL A 17 -26.66 10.27 5.58
N THR A 18 -27.49 10.38 6.63
CA THR A 18 -27.23 9.75 7.93
C THR A 18 -27.06 8.23 7.78
N TYR A 19 -27.99 7.57 7.09
CA TYR A 19 -27.91 6.12 6.85
C TYR A 19 -26.71 5.74 5.99
N ASN A 20 -26.42 6.48 4.91
CA ASN A 20 -25.25 6.22 4.07
C ASN A 20 -23.94 6.28 4.87
N CYS A 21 -23.77 7.27 5.76
CA CYS A 21 -22.59 7.35 6.62
C CYS A 21 -22.48 6.16 7.60
N LEU A 22 -23.59 5.77 8.22
CA LEU A 22 -23.62 4.62 9.14
C LEU A 22 -23.32 3.31 8.41
N ILE A 23 -23.97 3.09 7.27
CA ILE A 23 -23.77 1.90 6.42
C ILE A 23 -22.31 1.82 5.97
N GLN A 24 -21.72 2.90 5.47
CA GLN A 24 -20.30 2.93 5.10
C GLN A 24 -19.40 2.56 6.29
N GLY A 25 -19.66 3.13 7.47
CA GLY A 25 -18.87 2.86 8.67
C GLY A 25 -18.90 1.39 9.07
N VAL A 26 -20.08 0.77 9.11
CA VAL A 26 -20.20 -0.67 9.46
C VAL A 26 -19.67 -1.59 8.36
N CYS A 27 -19.79 -1.20 7.08
CA CYS A 27 -19.18 -1.91 5.96
C CYS A 27 -17.65 -1.91 6.05
N ASN A 28 -17.04 -0.77 6.38
CA ASN A 28 -15.58 -0.66 6.58
C ASN A 28 -15.07 -1.51 7.76
N LEU A 29 -15.94 -1.91 8.68
CA LEU A 29 -15.65 -2.81 9.79
C LEU A 29 -16.00 -4.28 9.50
N GLY A 30 -16.43 -4.61 8.27
CA GLY A 30 -16.86 -5.96 7.89
C GLY A 30 -18.16 -6.41 8.59
N GLN A 31 -18.91 -5.51 9.21
CA GLN A 31 -20.12 -5.82 9.99
C GLN A 31 -21.37 -5.93 9.11
N TRP A 32 -21.37 -6.88 8.17
CA TRP A 32 -22.40 -7.06 7.14
C TRP A 32 -23.81 -7.24 7.69
N LYS A 33 -23.98 -7.97 8.80
CA LYS A 33 -25.29 -8.14 9.45
C LYS A 33 -25.87 -6.80 9.90
N GLN A 34 -25.02 -5.88 10.35
CA GLN A 34 -25.45 -4.56 10.80
C GLN A 34 -25.72 -3.63 9.62
N ALA A 35 -24.92 -3.72 8.54
CA ALA A 35 -25.19 -3.01 7.29
C ALA A 35 -26.59 -3.36 6.75
N THR A 36 -26.95 -4.65 6.69
CA THR A 36 -28.27 -5.10 6.25
C THR A 36 -29.39 -4.63 7.18
N ARG A 37 -29.16 -4.61 8.51
CA ARG A 37 -30.13 -4.08 9.48
C ARG A 37 -30.40 -2.59 9.25
N LEU A 38 -29.34 -1.80 9.06
CA LEU A 38 -29.46 -0.35 8.78
C LEU A 38 -30.18 -0.09 7.44
N LEU A 39 -29.91 -0.89 6.41
CA LEU A 39 -30.61 -0.80 5.13
C LEU A 39 -32.10 -1.10 5.27
N ASN A 40 -32.47 -2.14 6.02
CA ASN A 40 -33.87 -2.49 6.27
C ASN A 40 -34.58 -1.43 7.13
N GLU A 41 -33.92 -0.89 8.15
CA GLU A 41 -34.45 0.17 9.01
C GLU A 41 -34.69 1.47 8.21
N MET A 42 -33.78 1.82 7.32
CA MET A 42 -33.91 2.95 6.41
C MET A 42 -35.19 2.83 5.57
N VAL A 43 -35.41 1.67 4.94
CA VAL A 43 -36.60 1.38 4.13
C VAL A 43 -37.87 1.37 4.99
N SER A 44 -37.85 0.78 6.18
CA SER A 44 -39.03 0.74 7.05
C SER A 44 -39.46 2.12 7.56
N LYS A 45 -38.52 3.09 7.59
CA LYS A 45 -38.80 4.51 7.91
C LYS A 45 -39.19 5.34 6.68
N GLY A 46 -39.40 4.71 5.52
CA GLY A 46 -39.79 5.39 4.28
C GLY A 46 -38.65 6.18 3.63
N ILE A 47 -37.40 5.92 4.01
CA ILE A 47 -36.21 6.51 3.39
C ILE A 47 -35.69 5.51 2.37
N PHE A 48 -35.64 5.89 1.09
CA PHE A 48 -35.29 4.96 0.02
C PHE A 48 -33.78 5.00 -0.29
N PRO A 49 -33.12 3.84 -0.42
CA PRO A 49 -31.73 3.76 -0.88
C PRO A 49 -31.54 4.48 -2.22
N ASP A 50 -30.48 5.30 -2.31
CA ASP A 50 -30.12 6.04 -3.51
C ASP A 50 -28.86 5.46 -4.18
N VAL A 51 -28.43 6.07 -5.28
CA VAL A 51 -27.19 5.69 -6.01
C VAL A 51 -26.00 5.61 -5.06
N ARG A 52 -25.89 6.53 -4.09
CA ARG A 52 -24.79 6.55 -3.13
C ARG A 52 -24.88 5.36 -2.17
N THR A 53 -26.06 4.99 -1.69
CA THR A 53 -26.25 3.78 -0.87
C THR A 53 -25.73 2.54 -1.59
N PHE A 54 -26.10 2.35 -2.87
CA PHE A 54 -25.65 1.20 -3.65
C PHE A 54 -24.15 1.24 -3.94
N ASN A 55 -23.58 2.40 -4.26
CA ASN A 55 -22.13 2.54 -4.48
C ASN A 55 -21.32 2.17 -3.23
N ILE A 56 -21.78 2.54 -2.03
CA ILE A 56 -21.15 2.15 -0.76
C ILE A 56 -21.11 0.62 -0.61
N LEU A 57 -22.23 -0.06 -0.90
CA LEU A 57 -22.32 -1.51 -0.81
C LEU A 57 -21.41 -2.19 -1.84
N VAL A 58 -21.43 -1.74 -3.09
CA VAL A 58 -20.58 -2.29 -4.17
C VAL A 58 -19.10 -2.12 -3.83
N ASP A 59 -18.67 -0.91 -3.45
CA ASP A 59 -17.28 -0.62 -3.08
C ASP A 59 -16.81 -1.48 -1.90
N ALA A 60 -17.62 -1.58 -0.84
CA ALA A 60 -17.27 -2.39 0.32
C ALA A 60 -17.17 -3.89 -0.02
N LEU A 61 -18.12 -4.43 -0.79
CA LEU A 61 -18.10 -5.84 -1.21
C LEU A 61 -16.88 -6.13 -2.09
N CYS A 62 -16.54 -5.22 -3.00
CA CYS A 62 -15.35 -5.32 -3.86
C CYS A 62 -14.06 -5.33 -3.04
N LYS A 63 -13.93 -4.47 -2.01
CA LYS A 63 -12.76 -4.42 -1.12
C LYS A 63 -12.57 -5.68 -0.27
N GLU A 64 -13.66 -6.35 0.10
CA GLU A 64 -13.61 -7.66 0.77
C GLU A 64 -13.44 -8.84 -0.21
N GLY A 65 -13.29 -8.59 -1.51
CA GLY A 65 -13.15 -9.63 -2.54
C GLY A 65 -14.47 -10.34 -2.91
N MET A 66 -15.60 -9.90 -2.39
CA MET A 66 -16.95 -10.41 -2.68
C MET A 66 -17.54 -9.78 -3.96
N VAL A 67 -16.80 -9.87 -5.07
CA VAL A 67 -17.16 -9.22 -6.35
C VAL A 67 -18.42 -9.81 -7.01
N VAL A 68 -18.78 -11.06 -6.70
CA VAL A 68 -20.00 -11.71 -7.22
C VAL A 68 -21.24 -11.11 -6.57
N GLU A 69 -21.17 -10.90 -5.26
CA GLU A 69 -22.17 -10.21 -4.46
C GLU A 69 -22.26 -8.74 -4.91
N ALA A 70 -21.13 -8.08 -5.14
CA ALA A 70 -21.09 -6.72 -5.66
C ALA A 70 -21.83 -6.60 -7.00
N LYS A 71 -21.58 -7.52 -7.95
CA LYS A 71 -22.30 -7.59 -9.23
C LYS A 71 -23.81 -7.80 -9.03
N THR A 72 -24.20 -8.62 -8.05
CA THR A 72 -25.61 -8.85 -7.69
C THR A 72 -26.27 -7.56 -7.18
N VAL A 73 -25.55 -6.77 -6.37
CA VAL A 73 -26.02 -5.46 -5.91
C VAL A 73 -26.22 -4.50 -7.08
N VAL A 74 -25.32 -4.48 -8.06
CA VAL A 74 -25.49 -3.68 -9.30
C VAL A 74 -26.72 -4.12 -10.10
N GLN A 75 -26.95 -5.43 -10.23
CA GLN A 75 -28.16 -5.94 -10.89
C GLN A 75 -29.44 -5.53 -10.15
N MET A 76 -29.44 -5.56 -8.82
CA MET A 76 -30.54 -5.11 -7.99
C MET A 76 -30.81 -3.61 -8.15
N MET A 77 -29.76 -2.80 -8.29
CA MET A 77 -29.85 -1.36 -8.57
C MET A 77 -30.62 -1.12 -9.88
N ILE A 78 -30.25 -1.84 -10.95
CA ILE A 78 -30.91 -1.77 -12.27
C ILE A 78 -32.37 -2.23 -12.19
N GLN A 79 -32.65 -3.34 -11.50
CA GLN A 79 -34.03 -3.85 -11.31
C GLN A 79 -34.94 -2.87 -10.58
N ARG A 80 -34.37 -2.00 -9.73
CA ARG A 80 -35.08 -0.94 -9.02
C ARG A 80 -35.15 0.38 -9.79
N HIS A 81 -34.76 0.38 -11.07
CA HIS A 81 -34.70 1.58 -11.91
C HIS A 81 -33.76 2.67 -11.36
N ILE A 82 -32.73 2.27 -10.61
CA ILE A 82 -31.67 3.16 -10.17
C ILE A 82 -30.50 2.91 -11.13
N GLU A 83 -30.14 3.89 -11.93
CA GLU A 83 -29.13 3.71 -12.98
C GLU A 83 -27.70 3.68 -12.39
N PRO A 84 -26.91 2.61 -12.63
CA PRO A 84 -25.51 2.57 -12.26
C PRO A 84 -24.73 3.72 -12.88
N THR A 85 -23.82 4.30 -12.12
CA THR A 85 -22.98 5.45 -12.53
C THR A 85 -21.54 5.04 -12.83
N VAL A 86 -20.72 5.97 -13.32
CA VAL A 86 -19.26 5.77 -13.45
C VAL A 86 -18.63 5.29 -12.14
N VAL A 87 -19.09 5.81 -10.98
CA VAL A 87 -18.60 5.38 -9.67
C VAL A 87 -18.94 3.92 -9.40
N THR A 88 -20.15 3.48 -9.75
CA THR A 88 -20.61 2.10 -9.55
C THR A 88 -19.75 1.11 -10.35
N TYR A 89 -19.52 1.41 -11.63
CA TYR A 89 -18.72 0.54 -12.49
C TYR A 89 -17.22 0.61 -12.17
N ASN A 90 -16.70 1.79 -11.79
CA ASN A 90 -15.32 1.93 -11.31
C ASN A 90 -15.06 1.08 -10.06
N SER A 91 -15.97 1.07 -9.07
CA SER A 91 -15.84 0.21 -7.89
C SER A 91 -15.88 -1.27 -8.25
N LEU A 92 -16.78 -1.69 -9.16
CA LEU A 92 -16.86 -3.07 -9.61
C LEU A 92 -15.59 -3.52 -10.35
N MET A 93 -15.08 -2.68 -11.24
CA MET A 93 -13.87 -2.89 -12.02
C MET A 93 -12.63 -2.97 -11.12
N ASP A 94 -12.50 -2.05 -10.15
CA ASP A 94 -11.41 -2.08 -9.16
C ASP A 94 -11.46 -3.37 -8.33
N GLY A 95 -12.65 -3.82 -7.91
CA GLY A 95 -12.83 -5.11 -7.25
C GLY A 95 -12.33 -6.30 -8.07
N TYR A 96 -12.63 -6.34 -9.37
CA TYR A 96 -12.10 -7.38 -10.26
C TYR A 96 -10.58 -7.29 -10.40
N CYS A 97 -10.02 -6.09 -10.54
CA CYS A 97 -8.57 -5.87 -10.57
C CYS A 97 -7.88 -6.35 -9.28
N LEU A 98 -8.46 -6.09 -8.10
CA LEU A 98 -7.94 -6.53 -6.81
C LEU A 98 -7.88 -8.06 -6.68
N ARG A 99 -8.80 -8.78 -7.34
CA ARG A 99 -8.81 -10.24 -7.41
C ARG A 99 -7.93 -10.82 -8.52
N GLY A 100 -7.30 -9.98 -9.34
CA GLY A 100 -6.55 -10.40 -10.52
C GLY A 100 -7.44 -10.90 -11.67
N ALA A 101 -8.76 -10.71 -11.59
CA ALA A 101 -9.76 -11.08 -12.59
C ALA A 101 -9.80 -10.02 -13.72
N MET A 102 -8.69 -9.90 -14.47
CA MET A 102 -8.48 -8.79 -15.41
C MET A 102 -9.34 -8.89 -16.67
N ASP A 103 -9.78 -10.09 -17.05
CA ASP A 103 -10.66 -10.26 -18.22
C ASP A 103 -12.07 -9.74 -17.91
N GLU A 104 -12.58 -10.02 -16.70
CA GLU A 104 -13.85 -9.47 -16.21
C GLU A 104 -13.78 -7.95 -16.00
N ALA A 105 -12.65 -7.43 -15.51
CA ALA A 105 -12.44 -5.99 -15.42
C ALA A 105 -12.49 -5.32 -16.81
N GLY A 106 -11.87 -5.93 -17.82
CA GLY A 106 -11.95 -5.48 -19.22
C GLY A 106 -13.38 -5.50 -19.76
N GLN A 107 -14.16 -6.55 -19.49
CA GLN A 107 -15.56 -6.62 -19.90
C GLN A 107 -16.43 -5.51 -19.27
N VAL A 108 -16.17 -5.15 -18.01
CA VAL A 108 -16.85 -4.01 -17.36
C VAL A 108 -16.49 -2.71 -18.06
N PHE A 109 -15.23 -2.52 -18.45
CA PHE A 109 -14.77 -1.35 -19.18
C PHE A 109 -15.39 -1.24 -20.58
N ASP A 110 -15.42 -2.34 -21.35
CA ASP A 110 -16.09 -2.41 -22.65
C ASP A 110 -17.58 -2.07 -22.54
N LEU A 111 -18.24 -2.55 -21.47
CA LEU A 111 -19.63 -2.19 -21.17
C LEU A 111 -19.76 -0.68 -20.91
N MET A 112 -18.84 -0.06 -20.16
CA MET A 112 -18.84 1.38 -19.93
C MET A 112 -18.64 2.19 -21.21
N ILE A 113 -17.76 1.73 -22.12
CA ILE A 113 -17.56 2.36 -23.44
C ILE A 113 -18.84 2.29 -24.27
N SER A 114 -19.49 1.11 -24.32
CA SER A 114 -20.72 0.91 -25.10
C SER A 114 -21.90 1.77 -24.61
N LYS A 115 -21.86 2.20 -23.35
CA LYS A 115 -22.86 3.08 -22.73
C LYS A 115 -22.57 4.57 -22.90
N ALA A 116 -21.62 4.94 -23.76
CA ALA A 116 -21.28 6.30 -24.21
C ALA A 116 -21.39 7.37 -23.11
N SER A 117 -20.25 7.67 -22.45
CA SER A 117 -20.02 8.74 -21.44
C SER A 117 -19.81 8.30 -19.98
N MET A 118 -19.47 7.03 -19.73
CA MET A 118 -19.16 6.56 -18.36
C MET A 118 -17.68 6.38 -18.07
N VAL A 119 -16.79 6.49 -19.06
CA VAL A 119 -15.35 6.34 -18.84
C VAL A 119 -14.75 7.71 -18.52
N ASP A 120 -14.08 7.81 -17.37
CA ASP A 120 -13.29 8.96 -16.98
C ASP A 120 -11.82 8.59 -16.79
N VAL A 121 -10.98 9.58 -16.47
CA VAL A 121 -9.55 9.37 -16.18
C VAL A 121 -9.35 8.32 -15.08
N ARG A 122 -10.26 8.28 -14.09
CA ARG A 122 -10.20 7.33 -12.98
C ARG A 122 -10.46 5.90 -13.46
N SER A 123 -11.43 5.69 -14.36
CA SER A 123 -11.70 4.40 -14.98
C SER A 123 -10.45 3.83 -15.65
N CYS A 124 -9.77 4.63 -16.48
CA CYS A 124 -8.52 4.22 -17.13
C CYS A 124 -7.42 3.92 -16.10
N ASN A 125 -7.25 4.78 -15.07
CA ASN A 125 -6.23 4.58 -14.04
C ASN A 125 -6.44 3.29 -13.23
N ILE A 126 -7.69 2.87 -12.98
CA ILE A 126 -8.00 1.60 -12.33
C ILE A 126 -7.48 0.42 -13.17
N LEU A 127 -7.81 0.38 -14.46
CA LEU A 127 -7.33 -0.69 -15.36
C LEU A 127 -5.82 -0.68 -15.53
N ILE A 128 -5.23 0.50 -15.75
CA ILE A 128 -3.78 0.66 -15.86
C ILE A 128 -3.09 0.07 -14.62
N ASN A 129 -3.52 0.46 -13.42
CA ASN A 129 -3.01 -0.08 -12.17
C ASN A 129 -3.22 -1.60 -12.05
N GLY A 130 -4.40 -2.09 -12.44
CA GLY A 130 -4.72 -3.51 -12.46
C GLY A 130 -3.78 -4.31 -13.36
N TYR A 131 -3.57 -3.88 -14.60
CA TYR A 131 -2.67 -4.52 -15.55
C TYR A 131 -1.19 -4.45 -15.12
N CYS A 132 -0.76 -3.33 -14.54
CA CYS A 132 0.58 -3.20 -13.96
C CYS A 132 0.80 -4.21 -12.81
N LYS A 133 -0.17 -4.35 -11.90
CA LYS A 133 -0.12 -5.36 -10.81
C LYS A 133 -0.18 -6.80 -11.32
N ALA A 134 -0.93 -7.03 -12.40
CA ALA A 134 -0.99 -8.31 -13.09
C ALA A 134 0.25 -8.59 -13.98
N LYS A 135 1.30 -7.77 -13.91
CA LYS A 135 2.55 -7.90 -14.68
C LYS A 135 2.34 -7.91 -16.21
N THR A 136 1.27 -7.28 -16.69
CA THR A 136 0.91 -7.16 -18.12
C THR A 136 0.93 -5.71 -18.57
N VAL A 137 2.09 -5.05 -18.39
CA VAL A 137 2.26 -3.59 -18.60
C VAL A 137 1.98 -3.16 -20.05
N ASP A 138 2.14 -4.04 -21.04
CA ASP A 138 1.76 -3.73 -22.42
C ASP A 138 0.25 -3.45 -22.55
N LYS A 139 -0.60 -4.22 -21.87
CA LYS A 139 -2.05 -3.96 -21.83
C LYS A 139 -2.35 -2.63 -21.12
N ALA A 140 -1.61 -2.31 -20.05
CA ALA A 140 -1.73 -1.01 -19.39
C ALA A 140 -1.38 0.16 -20.34
N HIS A 141 -0.34 -0.02 -21.16
CA HIS A 141 0.06 0.97 -22.15
C HIS A 141 -0.94 1.10 -23.31
N GLU A 142 -1.64 0.02 -23.68
CA GLU A 142 -2.75 0.10 -24.64
C GLU A 142 -3.93 0.91 -24.08
N ILE A 143 -4.31 0.72 -22.81
CA ILE A 143 -5.33 1.57 -22.15
C ILE A 143 -4.89 3.04 -22.13
N PHE A 144 -3.62 3.32 -21.90
CA PHE A 144 -3.08 4.69 -21.95
C PHE A 144 -3.20 5.33 -23.34
N LYS A 145 -2.97 4.56 -24.42
CA LYS A 145 -3.18 5.04 -25.80
C LYS A 145 -4.68 5.25 -26.08
N GLU A 146 -5.52 4.34 -25.62
CA GLU A 146 -6.98 4.42 -25.77
C GLU A 146 -7.55 5.64 -25.05
N MET A 147 -7.07 5.94 -23.85
CA MET A 147 -7.42 7.14 -23.10
C MET A 147 -7.26 8.42 -23.95
N ARG A 148 -6.15 8.53 -24.69
CA ARG A 148 -5.91 9.67 -25.59
C ARG A 148 -6.84 9.69 -26.80
N ARG A 149 -7.20 8.52 -27.33
CA ARG A 149 -8.19 8.39 -28.43
C ARG A 149 -9.59 8.78 -27.98
N MET A 150 -9.90 8.61 -26.70
CA MET A 150 -11.13 9.09 -26.07
C MET A 150 -11.08 10.56 -25.65
N GLU A 151 -10.03 11.30 -26.03
CA GLU A 151 -9.80 12.71 -25.66
C GLU A 151 -9.71 12.95 -24.13
N LEU A 152 -9.43 11.89 -23.35
CA LEU A 152 -9.15 12.00 -21.93
C LEU A 152 -7.69 12.39 -21.73
N VAL A 153 -7.44 13.46 -20.98
CA VAL A 153 -6.09 13.97 -20.70
C VAL A 153 -5.46 13.16 -19.56
N PRO A 154 -4.34 12.44 -19.79
CA PRO A 154 -3.62 11.75 -18.73
C PRO A 154 -3.11 12.72 -17.68
N ASP A 155 -3.39 12.42 -16.41
CA ASP A 155 -2.96 13.23 -15.28
C ASP A 155 -1.67 12.68 -14.64
N THR A 156 -1.14 13.38 -13.64
CA THR A 156 0.04 12.94 -12.88
C THR A 156 -0.14 11.55 -12.29
N ILE A 157 -1.38 11.14 -11.93
CA ILE A 157 -1.64 9.81 -11.37
C ILE A 157 -1.46 8.76 -12.46
N THR A 158 -2.00 8.98 -13.66
CA THR A 158 -1.86 8.09 -14.82
C THR A 158 -0.38 7.82 -15.14
N TYR A 159 0.42 8.88 -15.26
CA TYR A 159 1.85 8.75 -15.54
C TYR A 159 2.58 8.01 -14.42
N ASN A 160 2.34 8.37 -13.15
CA ASN A 160 2.98 7.72 -12.01
C ASN A 160 2.67 6.22 -11.94
N THR A 161 1.42 5.82 -12.21
CA THR A 161 1.03 4.41 -12.20
C THR A 161 1.73 3.61 -13.30
N LEU A 162 1.83 4.15 -14.52
CA LEU A 162 2.53 3.47 -15.62
C LEU A 162 4.04 3.41 -15.40
N ILE A 163 4.65 4.50 -14.96
CA ILE A 163 6.08 4.58 -14.64
C ILE A 163 6.44 3.53 -13.56
N ASP A 164 5.67 3.48 -12.47
CA ASP A 164 5.81 2.46 -11.42
C ASP A 164 5.70 1.03 -11.98
N GLY A 165 4.68 0.78 -12.82
CA GLY A 165 4.50 -0.51 -13.48
C GLY A 165 5.67 -0.91 -14.36
N LEU A 166 6.21 0.02 -15.16
CA LEU A 166 7.37 -0.22 -16.03
C LEU A 166 8.62 -0.54 -15.22
N PHE A 167 8.89 0.21 -14.15
CA PHE A 167 10.01 -0.09 -13.25
C PHE A 167 9.89 -1.46 -12.59
N LYS A 168 8.68 -1.86 -12.15
CA LYS A 168 8.44 -3.19 -11.57
C LYS A 168 8.66 -4.34 -12.56
N MET A 169 8.58 -4.05 -13.86
CA MET A 169 8.91 -5.00 -14.93
C MET A 169 10.34 -4.87 -15.46
N GLY A 170 11.16 -3.99 -14.87
CA GLY A 170 12.55 -3.75 -15.28
C GLY A 170 12.71 -2.98 -16.59
N ARG A 171 11.64 -2.36 -17.12
CA ARG A 171 11.62 -1.61 -18.39
C ARG A 171 12.03 -0.14 -18.19
N ILE A 172 13.23 0.07 -17.68
CA ILE A 172 13.76 1.38 -17.23
C ILE A 172 13.68 2.45 -18.34
N GLN A 173 14.16 2.13 -19.54
CA GLN A 173 14.21 3.08 -20.66
C GLN A 173 12.82 3.60 -21.07
N GLU A 174 11.81 2.74 -20.99
CA GLU A 174 10.44 3.14 -21.30
C GLU A 174 9.83 4.00 -20.19
N ALA A 175 10.18 3.74 -18.92
CA ALA A 175 9.78 4.57 -17.79
C ALA A 175 10.36 5.99 -17.91
N GLU A 176 11.63 6.11 -18.28
CA GLU A 176 12.31 7.41 -18.52
C GLU A 176 11.71 8.17 -19.70
N LYS A 177 11.40 7.47 -20.79
CA LYS A 177 10.71 8.05 -21.94
C LYS A 177 9.34 8.59 -21.53
N LEU A 178 8.59 7.83 -20.74
CA LEU A 178 7.27 8.24 -20.27
C LEU A 178 7.32 9.41 -19.29
N PHE A 179 8.36 9.48 -18.46
CA PHE A 179 8.63 10.65 -17.61
C PHE A 179 8.97 11.91 -18.44
N SER A 180 9.79 11.76 -19.48
CA SER A 180 10.09 12.85 -20.42
C SER A 180 8.85 13.33 -21.16
N GLU A 181 7.96 12.40 -21.54
CA GLU A 181 6.67 12.70 -22.14
C GLU A 181 5.74 13.44 -21.19
N MET A 182 5.69 13.04 -19.91
CA MET A 182 4.94 13.76 -18.86
C MET A 182 5.34 15.24 -18.80
N LEU A 183 6.65 15.52 -18.80
CA LEU A 183 7.19 16.88 -18.82
C LEU A 183 6.82 17.63 -20.12
N GLY A 184 6.95 16.96 -21.27
CA GLY A 184 6.63 17.54 -22.58
C GLY A 184 5.15 17.88 -22.76
N CYS A 185 4.25 17.15 -22.08
CA CYS A 185 2.81 17.41 -22.06
C CYS A 185 2.38 18.46 -21.01
N GLY A 186 3.32 19.09 -20.30
CA GLY A 186 3.03 20.11 -19.29
C GLY A 186 2.48 19.58 -17.96
N GLN A 187 2.54 18.26 -17.72
CA GLN A 187 2.19 17.69 -16.42
C GLN A 187 3.36 17.89 -15.46
N LEU A 188 3.10 18.56 -14.33
CA LEU A 188 4.14 18.88 -13.35
C LEU A 188 4.42 17.67 -12.43
N PRO A 189 5.67 17.17 -12.36
CA PRO A 189 6.05 16.17 -11.38
C PRO A 189 5.89 16.71 -9.97
N ASN A 190 5.31 15.88 -9.10
CA ASN A 190 5.21 16.15 -7.67
C ASN A 190 6.12 15.20 -6.88
N LEU A 191 6.19 15.38 -5.55
CA LEU A 191 7.01 14.53 -4.67
C LEU A 191 6.77 13.03 -4.92
N ARG A 192 5.49 12.62 -5.07
CA ARG A 192 5.11 11.23 -5.35
C ARG A 192 5.70 10.71 -6.67
N THR A 193 5.78 11.55 -7.69
CA THR A 193 6.37 11.20 -9.00
C THR A 193 7.83 10.83 -8.85
N TYR A 194 8.59 11.69 -8.16
CA TYR A 194 10.00 11.43 -7.87
C TYR A 194 10.21 10.23 -6.96
N THR A 195 9.35 10.02 -5.96
CA THR A 195 9.38 8.82 -5.11
C THR A 195 9.23 7.54 -5.92
N VAL A 196 8.30 7.51 -6.89
CA VAL A 196 8.12 6.35 -7.79
C VAL A 196 9.36 6.10 -8.63
N ILE A 197 9.96 7.15 -9.20
CA ILE A 197 11.16 7.02 -10.02
C ILE A 197 12.37 6.58 -9.18
N LEU A 198 12.56 7.17 -8.00
CA LEU A 198 13.65 6.79 -7.09
C LEU A 198 13.53 5.34 -6.62
N ASP A 199 12.35 4.90 -6.19
CA ASP A 199 12.11 3.50 -5.82
C ASP A 199 12.37 2.56 -7.01
N GLY A 200 11.87 2.93 -8.18
CA GLY A 200 12.09 2.20 -9.42
C GLY A 200 13.56 2.05 -9.80
N LEU A 201 14.33 3.15 -9.77
CA LEU A 201 15.77 3.14 -10.04
C LEU A 201 16.55 2.33 -9.00
N CYS A 202 16.22 2.47 -7.71
CA CYS A 202 16.86 1.74 -6.61
C CYS A 202 16.64 0.23 -6.73
N ASN A 203 15.40 -0.21 -6.97
CA ASN A 203 15.06 -1.63 -7.11
C ASN A 203 15.65 -2.26 -8.39
N ASN A 204 15.95 -1.45 -9.42
CA ASN A 204 16.61 -1.87 -10.65
C ASN A 204 18.13 -1.63 -10.66
N GLN A 205 18.73 -1.39 -9.48
CA GLN A 205 20.18 -1.18 -9.29
C GLN A 205 20.78 0.00 -10.08
N GLN A 206 19.96 0.94 -10.55
CA GLN A 206 20.40 2.17 -11.23
C GLN A 206 20.75 3.27 -10.21
N LEU A 207 21.65 2.95 -9.27
CA LEU A 207 21.94 3.82 -8.12
C LEU A 207 22.60 5.15 -8.48
N SER A 208 23.38 5.19 -9.56
CA SER A 208 23.98 6.45 -10.05
C SER A 208 22.88 7.45 -10.40
N MET A 209 21.91 7.01 -11.20
CA MET A 209 20.77 7.81 -11.64
C MET A 209 19.89 8.20 -10.46
N ALA A 210 19.66 7.30 -9.50
CA ALA A 210 18.89 7.62 -8.30
C ALA A 210 19.55 8.72 -7.45
N ILE A 211 20.87 8.68 -7.28
CA ILE A 211 21.62 9.71 -6.54
C ILE A 211 21.64 11.04 -7.29
N GLU A 212 21.78 11.01 -8.62
CA GLU A 212 21.69 12.23 -9.45
C GLU A 212 20.32 12.89 -9.34
N LEU A 213 19.25 12.10 -9.42
CA LEU A 213 17.89 12.60 -9.25
C LEU A 213 17.66 13.18 -7.85
N LEU A 214 18.17 12.54 -6.80
CA LEU A 214 18.08 13.08 -5.45
C LEU A 214 18.76 14.44 -5.33
N LYS A 215 19.97 14.59 -5.91
CA LYS A 215 20.70 15.87 -5.93
C LYS A 215 19.97 16.95 -6.71
N GLU A 216 19.34 16.58 -7.83
CA GLU A 216 18.50 17.50 -8.61
C GLU A 216 17.31 18.00 -7.78
N MET A 217 16.63 17.10 -7.05
CA MET A 217 15.53 17.47 -6.17
C MET A 217 15.99 18.42 -5.04
N GLU A 218 17.15 18.16 -4.44
CA GLU A 218 17.77 19.03 -3.43
C GLU A 218 18.11 20.41 -4.01
N ALA A 219 18.69 20.47 -5.22
CA ALA A 219 19.04 21.72 -5.90
C ALA A 219 17.81 22.56 -6.27
N ASN A 220 16.71 21.90 -6.65
CA ASN A 220 15.43 22.53 -6.97
C ASN A 220 14.62 22.94 -5.73
N LYS A 221 15.17 22.80 -4.51
CA LYS A 221 14.53 23.14 -3.23
C LYS A 221 13.18 22.46 -3.03
N VAL A 222 13.03 21.24 -3.54
CA VAL A 222 11.86 20.41 -3.21
C VAL A 222 11.98 20.02 -1.74
N GLU A 223 10.93 20.21 -0.95
CA GLU A 223 10.90 19.77 0.44
C GLU A 223 10.92 18.23 0.49
N LEU A 224 12.11 17.66 0.70
CA LEU A 224 12.32 16.23 0.84
C LEU A 224 11.93 15.78 2.25
N ASN A 225 11.18 14.70 2.32
CA ASN A 225 10.83 14.05 3.58
C ASN A 225 11.68 12.79 3.82
N VAL A 226 11.52 12.19 5.00
CA VAL A 226 12.25 10.98 5.40
C VAL A 226 12.10 9.86 4.36
N VAL A 227 10.90 9.66 3.80
CA VAL A 227 10.58 8.59 2.85
C VAL A 227 11.51 8.57 1.64
N VAL A 228 11.85 9.74 1.08
CA VAL A 228 12.74 9.83 -0.08
C VAL A 228 14.13 9.30 0.25
N TYR A 229 14.70 9.69 1.39
CA TYR A 229 16.01 9.21 1.80
C TYR A 229 15.98 7.73 2.20
N THR A 230 14.91 7.29 2.87
CA THR A 230 14.70 5.88 3.22
C THR A 230 14.79 4.98 2.00
N LEU A 231 14.21 5.37 0.86
CA LEU A 231 14.28 4.61 -0.40
C LEU A 231 15.71 4.50 -0.94
N VAL A 232 16.47 5.59 -0.91
CA VAL A 232 17.87 5.60 -1.38
C VAL A 232 18.75 4.76 -0.47
N ILE A 233 18.57 4.85 0.85
CA ILE A 233 19.25 4.00 1.83
C ILE A 233 18.90 2.53 1.57
N GLU A 234 17.62 2.20 1.37
CA GLU A 234 17.17 0.84 1.05
C GLU A 234 17.82 0.31 -0.24
N GLY A 235 17.86 1.11 -1.30
CA GLY A 235 18.52 0.79 -2.56
C GLY A 235 20.02 0.54 -2.41
N LEU A 236 20.72 1.38 -1.64
CA LEU A 236 22.14 1.24 -1.36
C LEU A 236 22.43 -0.03 -0.55
N CYS A 237 21.61 -0.33 0.46
CA CYS A 237 21.70 -1.57 1.23
C CYS A 237 21.50 -2.81 0.36
N LYS A 238 20.49 -2.82 -0.52
CA LYS A 238 20.24 -3.93 -1.46
C LYS A 238 21.40 -4.16 -2.44
N ALA A 239 22.09 -3.10 -2.85
CA ALA A 239 23.27 -3.19 -3.72
C ALA A 239 24.59 -3.44 -2.97
N GLY A 240 24.54 -3.59 -1.65
CA GLY A 240 25.70 -3.81 -0.79
C GLY A 240 26.64 -2.62 -0.62
N LYS A 241 26.20 -1.40 -0.97
CA LYS A 241 26.95 -0.16 -0.75
C LYS A 241 26.69 0.40 0.66
N ILE A 242 26.99 -0.40 1.67
CA ILE A 242 26.64 -0.11 3.07
C ILE A 242 27.28 1.17 3.61
N GLU A 243 28.53 1.44 3.24
CA GLU A 243 29.23 2.67 3.62
C GLU A 243 28.47 3.93 3.15
N SER A 244 28.06 3.95 1.87
CA SER A 244 27.26 5.05 1.34
C SER A 244 25.88 5.13 1.99
N ALA A 245 25.23 3.98 2.27
CA ALA A 245 23.95 3.96 2.98
C ALA A 245 24.09 4.60 4.38
N ARG A 246 25.19 4.31 5.08
CA ARG A 246 25.52 4.90 6.38
C ARG A 246 25.76 6.39 6.29
N ASP A 247 26.48 6.87 5.28
CA ASP A 247 26.71 8.29 5.07
C ASP A 247 25.39 9.05 4.86
N PHE A 248 24.47 8.49 4.08
CA PHE A 248 23.12 9.04 3.92
C PHE A 248 22.34 9.05 5.24
N PHE A 249 22.36 7.94 5.99
CA PHE A 249 21.67 7.82 7.27
C PHE A 249 22.17 8.84 8.31
N CYS A 250 23.49 8.94 8.50
CA CYS A 250 24.10 9.90 9.42
C CYS A 250 23.89 11.36 8.95
N GLY A 251 23.78 11.59 7.64
CA GLY A 251 23.51 12.89 7.05
C GLY A 251 22.05 13.37 7.20
N LEU A 252 21.11 12.55 7.68
CA LEU A 252 19.70 12.96 7.81
C LEU A 252 19.53 14.11 8.80
N SER A 253 20.20 14.02 9.96
CA SER A 253 20.11 15.02 11.02
C SER A 253 20.60 16.40 10.59
N SER A 254 21.67 16.46 9.78
CA SER A 254 22.20 17.75 9.26
C SER A 254 21.28 18.38 8.21
N LYS A 255 20.42 17.58 7.57
CA LYS A 255 19.38 18.03 6.64
C LYS A 255 18.05 18.37 7.33
N GLY A 256 17.99 18.30 8.66
CA GLY A 256 16.78 18.59 9.44
C GLY A 256 15.71 17.50 9.34
N VAL A 257 16.06 16.32 8.83
CA VAL A 257 15.14 15.18 8.68
C VAL A 257 15.45 14.16 9.78
N ARG A 258 14.42 13.74 10.53
CA ARG A 258 14.58 12.71 11.56
C ARG A 258 14.30 11.33 10.95
N PRO A 259 15.18 10.33 11.16
CA PRO A 259 14.89 8.96 10.78
C PRO A 259 13.67 8.45 11.55
N ASP A 260 12.77 7.77 10.86
CA ASP A 260 11.62 7.10 11.46
C ASP A 260 11.93 5.61 11.72
N VAL A 261 10.94 4.90 12.31
CA VAL A 261 11.03 3.46 12.59
C VAL A 261 11.50 2.69 11.35
N ARG A 262 10.86 2.94 10.20
CA ARG A 262 11.17 2.28 8.93
C ARG A 262 12.62 2.49 8.50
N THR A 263 13.14 3.72 8.63
CA THR A 263 14.49 4.07 8.23
C THR A 263 15.54 3.35 9.07
N TYR A 264 15.35 3.27 10.39
CA TYR A 264 16.19 2.45 11.27
C TYR A 264 16.11 0.97 10.90
N THR A 265 14.90 0.42 10.71
CA THR A 265 14.72 -1.01 10.36
C THR A 265 15.46 -1.37 9.07
N ILE A 266 15.39 -0.53 8.04
CA ILE A 266 16.07 -0.75 6.76
C ILE A 266 17.58 -0.72 6.92
N MET A 267 18.13 0.23 7.68
CA MET A 267 19.58 0.30 7.92
C MET A 267 20.06 -0.91 8.72
N ILE A 268 19.34 -1.30 9.78
CA ILE A 268 19.61 -2.51 10.57
C ILE A 268 19.57 -3.76 9.68
N GLN A 269 18.54 -3.88 8.84
CA GLN A 269 18.44 -5.00 7.88
C GLN A 269 19.65 -5.06 6.94
N GLY A 270 20.04 -3.90 6.38
CA GLY A 270 21.21 -3.78 5.52
C GLY A 270 22.50 -4.23 6.21
N LEU A 271 22.73 -3.79 7.45
CA LEU A 271 23.88 -4.18 8.25
C LEU A 271 23.88 -5.68 8.55
N CYS A 272 22.74 -6.24 8.94
CA CYS A 272 22.60 -7.67 9.20
C CYS A 272 22.89 -8.52 7.97
N HIS A 273 22.39 -8.14 6.79
CA HIS A 273 22.67 -8.88 5.54
C HIS A 273 24.16 -8.89 5.16
N HIS A 274 24.96 -7.95 5.67
CA HIS A 274 26.40 -7.85 5.42
C HIS A 274 27.25 -8.30 6.62
N GLY A 275 26.65 -8.92 7.63
CA GLY A 275 27.36 -9.46 8.80
C GLY A 275 27.86 -8.39 9.79
N LEU A 276 27.45 -7.13 9.65
CA LEU A 276 27.86 -6.03 10.53
C LEU A 276 26.96 -5.96 11.78
N ILE A 277 26.97 -7.05 12.55
CA ILE A 277 26.03 -7.28 13.65
C ILE A 277 26.19 -6.28 14.81
N ILE A 278 27.42 -5.92 15.16
CA ILE A 278 27.70 -4.98 16.26
C ILE A 278 27.12 -3.59 15.95
N GLU A 279 27.20 -3.15 14.69
CA GLU A 279 26.64 -1.88 14.27
C GLU A 279 25.11 -1.92 14.25
N ALA A 280 24.52 -3.05 13.83
CA ALA A 280 23.09 -3.26 13.88
C ALA A 280 22.54 -3.20 15.32
N GLU A 281 23.27 -3.76 16.30
CA GLU A 281 22.95 -3.65 17.73
C GLU A 281 22.97 -2.20 18.19
N LYS A 282 24.01 -1.47 17.82
CA LYS A 282 24.16 -0.07 18.20
C LYS A 282 22.99 0.77 17.69
N LEU A 283 22.60 0.61 16.42
CA LEU A 283 21.47 1.32 15.84
C LEU A 283 20.14 0.96 16.49
N LEU A 284 19.92 -0.30 16.87
CA LEU A 284 18.70 -0.70 17.59
C LEU A 284 18.59 0.01 18.95
N ARG A 285 19.71 0.16 19.66
CA ARG A 285 19.75 0.88 20.95
C ARG A 285 19.56 2.39 20.78
N GLU A 286 20.19 2.99 19.77
CA GLU A 286 20.05 4.40 19.43
C GLU A 286 18.58 4.75 19.10
N MET A 287 17.90 3.87 18.36
CA MET A 287 16.48 4.04 18.01
C MET A 287 15.61 4.29 19.25
N GLY A 288 15.78 3.48 20.30
CA GLY A 288 15.05 3.64 21.57
C GLY A 288 15.36 4.95 22.32
N GLY A 289 16.58 5.48 22.16
CA GLY A 289 17.00 6.76 22.76
C GLY A 289 16.43 7.99 22.04
N GLU A 290 16.24 7.91 20.72
CA GLU A 290 15.73 8.99 19.87
C GLU A 290 14.19 9.10 19.86
N GLY A 291 13.51 8.36 20.74
CA GLY A 291 12.04 8.37 20.84
C GLY A 291 11.32 7.55 19.77
N CYS A 292 12.06 6.72 19.01
CA CYS A 292 11.49 5.72 18.11
C CYS A 292 11.48 4.36 18.79
N SER A 293 10.31 3.75 18.96
CA SER A 293 10.22 2.40 19.54
C SER A 293 10.32 1.34 18.46
N PRO A 294 11.21 0.33 18.60
CA PRO A 294 11.23 -0.81 17.70
C PRO A 294 9.86 -1.48 17.68
N ASP A 295 9.31 -1.69 16.48
CA ASP A 295 8.05 -2.40 16.26
C ASP A 295 8.27 -3.90 16.04
N GLY A 296 7.18 -4.66 15.89
CA GLY A 296 7.27 -6.10 15.63
C GLY A 296 8.11 -6.40 14.38
N TRP A 297 7.99 -5.60 13.33
CA TRP A 297 8.76 -5.78 12.10
C TRP A 297 10.26 -5.59 12.31
N THR A 298 10.66 -4.62 13.13
CA THR A 298 12.06 -4.36 13.50
C THR A 298 12.68 -5.54 14.23
N TYR A 299 12.00 -6.06 15.27
CA TYR A 299 12.49 -7.25 16.00
C TYR A 299 12.57 -8.49 15.09
N ASN A 300 11.52 -8.78 14.32
CA ASN A 300 11.53 -9.91 13.38
C ASN A 300 12.68 -9.78 12.36
N THR A 301 12.97 -8.57 11.88
CA THR A 301 14.04 -8.33 10.91
C THR A 301 15.43 -8.55 11.52
N ILE A 302 15.70 -8.01 12.71
CA ILE A 302 17.01 -8.17 13.34
C ILE A 302 17.22 -9.60 13.84
N ILE A 303 16.19 -10.27 14.38
CA ILE A 303 16.27 -11.68 14.79
C ILE A 303 16.66 -12.54 13.59
N ARG A 304 15.96 -12.41 12.44
CA ARG A 304 16.32 -13.15 11.23
C ARG A 304 17.75 -12.84 10.77
N GLY A 305 18.14 -11.57 10.81
CA GLY A 305 19.50 -11.14 10.51
C GLY A 305 20.55 -11.83 11.39
N LEU A 306 20.29 -11.95 12.69
CA LEU A 306 21.20 -12.59 13.65
C LEU A 306 21.30 -14.09 13.47
N LEU A 307 20.15 -14.74 13.30
CA LEU A 307 20.10 -16.18 13.09
C LEU A 307 20.86 -16.60 11.82
N ASN A 308 20.74 -15.81 10.74
CA ASN A 308 21.47 -16.06 9.51
C ASN A 308 23.00 -15.84 9.64
N ASN A 309 23.44 -15.04 10.62
CA ASN A 309 24.86 -14.82 10.92
C ASN A 309 25.37 -15.69 12.09
N CYS A 310 24.60 -16.70 12.52
CA CYS A 310 24.93 -17.61 13.62
C CYS A 310 25.09 -16.94 15.01
N GLU A 311 24.55 -15.72 15.20
CA GLU A 311 24.61 -14.99 16.48
C GLU A 311 23.42 -15.33 17.38
N THR A 312 23.38 -16.58 17.85
CA THR A 312 22.22 -17.14 18.56
C THR A 312 22.01 -16.55 19.95
N SER A 313 23.09 -16.17 20.63
CA SER A 313 23.03 -15.61 21.99
C SER A 313 22.28 -14.27 22.04
N TRP A 314 22.52 -13.40 21.05
CA TRP A 314 21.86 -12.10 20.98
C TRP A 314 20.44 -12.23 20.42
N ALA A 315 20.24 -13.11 19.44
CA ALA A 315 18.89 -13.41 18.93
C ALA A 315 17.94 -13.89 20.04
N MET A 316 18.41 -14.74 20.97
CA MET A 316 17.61 -15.20 22.10
C MET A 316 17.17 -14.05 23.03
N LYS A 317 18.07 -13.10 23.32
CA LYS A 317 17.73 -11.92 24.13
C LYS A 317 16.66 -11.07 23.46
N LEU A 318 16.77 -10.85 22.15
CA LEU A 318 15.79 -10.05 21.41
C LEU A 318 14.44 -10.75 21.25
N ILE A 319 14.40 -12.09 21.13
CA ILE A 319 13.13 -12.84 21.14
C ILE A 319 12.41 -12.64 22.47
N GLN A 320 13.12 -12.74 23.59
CA GLN A 320 12.54 -12.52 24.91
C GLN A 320 12.02 -11.07 25.06
N GLU A 321 12.82 -10.08 24.68
CA GLU A 321 12.42 -8.67 24.73
C GLU A 321 11.19 -8.39 23.85
N MET A 322 11.12 -8.97 22.66
CA MET A 322 9.97 -8.86 21.76
C MET A 322 8.68 -9.38 22.42
N LEU A 323 8.76 -10.54 23.10
CA LEU A 323 7.64 -11.15 23.80
C LEU A 323 7.20 -10.36 25.03
N GLU A 324 8.15 -9.84 25.81
CA GLU A 324 7.87 -8.98 26.97
C GLU A 324 7.13 -7.70 26.57
N ARG A 325 7.33 -7.22 25.34
CA ARG A 325 6.63 -6.07 24.75
C ARG A 325 5.29 -6.41 24.11
N GLY A 326 4.85 -7.68 24.18
CA GLY A 326 3.59 -8.14 23.59
C GLY A 326 3.60 -8.20 22.06
N LEU A 327 4.78 -8.27 21.44
CA LEU A 327 4.95 -8.40 20.00
C LEU A 327 5.10 -9.88 19.62
N SER A 328 4.59 -10.27 18.45
CA SER A 328 4.63 -11.65 17.97
C SER A 328 5.65 -11.85 16.84
N ALA A 329 6.18 -13.07 16.78
CA ALA A 329 7.02 -13.50 15.67
C ALA A 329 6.17 -13.76 14.41
N ASP A 330 6.63 -13.28 13.26
CA ASP A 330 6.02 -13.63 11.97
C ASP A 330 6.37 -15.06 11.54
N ALA A 331 5.68 -15.55 10.51
CA ALA A 331 5.85 -16.93 10.04
C ALA A 331 7.31 -17.25 9.64
N SER A 332 8.01 -16.29 9.01
CA SER A 332 9.40 -16.47 8.56
C SER A 332 10.38 -16.53 9.72
N THR A 333 10.15 -15.73 10.75
CA THR A 333 10.99 -15.72 11.96
C THR A 333 10.74 -16.98 12.78
N MET A 334 9.49 -17.44 12.86
CA MET A 334 9.14 -18.71 13.48
C MET A 334 9.79 -19.91 12.80
N GLU A 335 9.83 -19.92 11.46
CA GLU A 335 10.49 -20.99 10.70
C GLU A 335 11.98 -21.11 11.05
N LEU A 336 12.69 -19.99 11.10
CA LEU A 336 14.12 -19.96 11.47
C LEU A 336 14.37 -20.38 12.93
N ILE A 337 13.48 -19.98 13.85
CA ILE A 337 13.55 -20.41 15.24
C ILE A 337 13.35 -21.93 15.35
N VAL A 338 12.39 -22.50 14.62
CA VAL A 338 12.13 -23.95 14.61
C VAL A 338 13.29 -24.74 14.00
N ASP A 339 13.91 -24.26 12.92
CA ASP A 339 15.11 -24.89 12.34
C ASP A 339 16.26 -24.98 13.34
N LEU A 340 16.50 -23.92 14.13
CA LEU A 340 17.56 -23.91 15.14
C LEU A 340 17.27 -24.80 16.34
N LEU A 341 16.00 -24.94 16.72
CA LEU A 341 15.56 -25.87 17.76
C LEU A 341 15.76 -27.32 17.33
N SER A 342 15.56 -27.63 16.05
CA SER A 342 15.85 -28.97 15.51
C SER A 342 17.34 -29.34 15.57
N LYS A 343 18.21 -28.34 15.73
CA LYS A 343 19.66 -28.47 15.88
C LYS A 343 20.13 -28.42 17.34
N ASP A 344 19.21 -28.38 18.32
CA ASP A 344 19.48 -28.22 19.77
C ASP A 344 20.28 -26.95 20.14
N ILE A 345 20.17 -25.88 19.34
CA ILE A 345 20.95 -24.64 19.56
C ILE A 345 20.16 -23.59 20.39
N VAL A 346 18.84 -23.75 20.53
CA VAL A 346 17.93 -22.78 21.17
C VAL A 346 17.13 -23.44 22.29
N ASP A 347 16.74 -22.68 23.31
CA ASP A 347 15.93 -23.17 24.44
C ASP A 347 14.49 -23.54 24.00
N PRO A 348 14.05 -24.80 24.17
CA PRO A 348 12.68 -25.23 23.88
C PRO A 348 11.58 -24.48 24.63
N ALA A 349 11.89 -23.82 25.75
CA ALA A 349 10.94 -23.01 26.52
C ALA A 349 10.42 -21.79 25.74
N LEU A 350 11.22 -21.24 24.82
CA LEU A 350 10.84 -20.09 23.98
C LEU A 350 9.68 -20.43 23.03
N LEU A 351 9.55 -21.71 22.63
CA LEU A 351 8.49 -22.19 21.75
C LEU A 351 7.10 -22.17 22.42
N GLN A 352 7.05 -22.35 23.75
CA GLN A 352 5.79 -22.27 24.50
C GLN A 352 5.29 -20.83 24.58
N LEU A 353 6.20 -19.87 24.84
CA LEU A 353 5.86 -18.44 24.90
C LEU A 353 5.37 -17.87 23.57
N LEU A 354 5.86 -18.40 22.44
CA LEU A 354 5.42 -18.00 21.10
C LEU A 354 4.04 -18.56 20.73
N LYS A 355 3.67 -19.75 21.22
CA LYS A 355 2.37 -20.39 20.95
C LYS A 355 1.20 -19.72 21.68
N ASP A 356 1.45 -19.11 22.82
CA ASP A 356 0.44 -18.46 23.66
C ASP A 356 0.06 -17.04 23.16
N SER A 357 0.65 -16.58 22.05
CA SER A 357 0.45 -15.24 21.46
C SER A 357 -0.55 -15.19 20.27
N ARG A 358 -1.37 -16.23 20.10
CA ARG A 358 -2.36 -16.33 19.00
C ARG A 358 -3.67 -15.59 19.22
#